data_AF-A0A150VXM1-F1
#
_entry.id   AF-A0A150VXM1-F1
#
_cell.length_a   1.000
_cell.length_b   1.000
_cell.length_c   1.000
_cell.angle_alpha   90.00
_cell.angle_beta   90.00
_cell.angle_gamma   90.00
#
_symmetry.space_group_name_H-M   'P 1'
#
loop_
_entity.id
_entity.type
_entity.pdbx_description
1 polymer ?
#
loop_
_entity_poly.entity_id
_entity_poly.type
_entity_poly.pdbx_seq_one_letter_code
_entity_poly.pdbx_strand_id
1 'polypeptide(L)'
;MRYCERHEMHNCADCAPRTPRGGAPAGVWDGWPAAAIIVHAGGKAHLPGCRHIEPADVRPPHYGWVPAPSAGAWRRLSPSDPLRATHGNTERVAVSRCMSCDASQ
;
A
#
# COMPACT_ATOMS: atom_id res chain seq x y z
N MET A 1 6.43 24.21 10.86
CA MET A 1 5.36 24.67 9.95
C MET A 1 5.94 24.75 8.55
N ARG A 2 5.50 23.91 7.60
CA ARG A 2 6.00 23.90 6.22
C ARG A 2 4.95 24.53 5.30
N TYR A 3 5.30 25.66 4.69
CA TYR A 3 4.50 26.29 3.63
C TYR A 3 4.78 25.55 2.32
N CYS A 4 3.74 25.23 1.55
CA CYS A 4 3.85 24.59 0.25
C CYS A 4 3.63 25.65 -0.84
N GLU A 5 4.70 26.05 -1.52
CA GLU A 5 4.67 27.02 -2.62
C GLU A 5 3.81 26.54 -3.82
N ARG A 6 3.73 25.23 -4.05
CA ARG A 6 2.94 24.68 -5.16
C ARG A 6 1.41 24.79 -4.97
N HIS A 7 0.96 24.79 -3.72
CA HIS A 7 -0.47 24.82 -3.39
C HIS A 7 -0.84 26.03 -2.52
N GLU A 8 0.09 26.99 -2.40
CA GLU A 8 0.00 28.26 -1.68
C GLU A 8 -0.65 28.15 -0.28
N MET A 9 -0.43 27.03 0.43
CA MET A 9 -1.06 26.76 1.72
C MET A 9 -0.08 26.19 2.75
N HIS A 10 -0.37 26.45 4.02
CA HIS A 10 0.36 25.86 5.14
C HIS A 10 -0.17 24.45 5.45
N ASN A 11 0.75 23.51 5.73
CA ASN A 11 0.43 22.12 6.10
C ASN A 11 -0.36 21.34 5.04
N CYS A 12 -0.04 21.53 3.75
CA CYS A 12 -0.62 20.75 2.66
C CYS A 12 -0.45 19.24 2.93
N ALA A 13 -1.55 18.48 2.99
CA ALA A 13 -1.56 17.05 3.30
C ALA A 13 -0.80 16.20 2.25
N ASP A 14 -0.70 16.70 1.02
CA ASP A 14 0.04 16.05 -0.07
C ASP A 14 1.56 16.27 0.04
N CYS A 15 1.98 17.40 0.63
CA CYS A 15 3.39 17.79 0.79
C CYS A 15 3.88 17.67 2.24
N ALA A 16 3.04 17.18 3.15
CA ALA A 16 3.45 16.91 4.52
C ALA A 16 4.52 15.80 4.50
N PRO A 17 5.67 15.97 5.18
CA PRO A 17 6.62 14.88 5.34
C PRO A 17 5.89 13.75 6.04
N ARG A 18 5.70 12.63 5.33
CA ARG A 18 5.25 11.39 5.94
C ARG A 18 6.31 11.03 6.98
N THR A 19 6.03 11.26 8.25
CA THR A 19 6.82 10.65 9.31
C THR A 19 6.72 9.14 9.12
N PRO A 20 7.82 8.43 8.84
CA PRO A 20 7.78 6.98 8.78
C PRO A 20 7.56 6.51 10.22
N ARG A 21 6.32 6.18 10.55
CA ARG A 21 5.96 5.67 11.88
C ARG A 21 5.83 4.16 11.79
N GLY A 22 6.81 3.46 12.35
CA GLY A 22 6.82 2.01 12.48
C GLY A 22 7.70 1.32 11.45
N GLY A 23 9.03 1.36 11.66
CA GLY A 23 9.97 0.56 10.90
C GLY A 23 9.78 -0.93 11.21
N ALA A 24 9.25 -1.68 10.25
CA ALA A 24 9.56 -3.10 10.12
C ALA A 24 11.07 -3.24 9.81
N PRO A 25 11.74 -4.34 10.21
CA PRO A 25 13.18 -4.48 10.01
C PRO A 25 13.54 -4.30 8.54
N ALA A 26 14.39 -3.29 8.29
CA ALA A 26 15.03 -3.04 7.02
C ALA A 26 15.86 -4.28 6.64
N GLY A 27 15.58 -4.83 5.47
CA GLY A 27 16.34 -5.92 4.87
C GLY A 27 15.60 -6.56 3.71
N VAL A 28 14.29 -6.81 3.86
CA VAL A 28 13.53 -7.64 2.90
C VAL A 28 12.49 -6.86 2.10
N TRP A 29 12.10 -5.67 2.58
CA TRP A 29 11.13 -4.79 1.93
C TRP A 29 11.75 -3.55 1.29
N ASP A 30 13.07 -3.35 1.40
CA ASP A 30 13.76 -2.12 0.92
C ASP A 30 13.66 -1.91 -0.60
N GLY A 31 13.40 -2.97 -1.37
CA GLY A 31 13.12 -2.88 -2.81
C GLY A 31 11.67 -2.57 -3.16
N TRP A 32 10.76 -2.56 -2.18
CA TRP A 32 9.34 -2.33 -2.40
C TRP A 32 8.99 -0.85 -2.27
N PRO A 33 8.20 -0.28 -3.21
CA PRO A 33 7.69 1.07 -3.04
C PRO A 33 6.86 1.14 -1.75
N ALA A 34 7.16 2.10 -0.88
CA ALA A 34 6.44 2.25 0.40
C ALA A 34 4.94 2.48 0.22
N ALA A 35 4.52 3.04 -0.93
CA ALA A 35 3.13 3.26 -1.29
C ALA A 35 2.48 2.05 -1.99
N ALA A 36 3.22 0.97 -2.26
CA ALA A 36 2.68 -0.18 -2.96
C ALA A 36 1.54 -0.84 -2.16
N ILE A 37 0.57 -1.38 -2.87
CA ILE A 37 -0.47 -2.22 -2.30
C ILE A 37 -0.34 -3.61 -2.91
N ILE A 38 -0.16 -4.61 -2.04
CA ILE A 38 0.00 -6.01 -2.41
C ILE A 38 -1.37 -6.67 -2.37
N VAL A 39 -1.72 -7.42 -3.42
CA VAL A 39 -3.02 -8.07 -3.60
C VAL A 39 -2.83 -9.59 -3.48
N HIS A 40 -3.38 -10.15 -2.41
CA HIS A 40 -3.34 -11.59 -2.13
C HIS A 40 -4.46 -12.34 -2.88
N ALA A 41 -4.23 -13.61 -3.19
CA ALA A 41 -5.20 -14.51 -3.84
C ALA A 41 -6.57 -14.55 -3.16
N GLY A 42 -6.63 -14.42 -1.83
CA GLY A 42 -7.88 -14.41 -1.07
C GLY A 42 -8.66 -13.08 -1.10
N GLY A 43 -8.34 -12.16 -2.01
CA GLY A 43 -9.03 -10.88 -2.14
C GLY A 43 -8.73 -9.87 -1.05
N LYS A 44 -7.59 -10.03 -0.35
CA LYS A 44 -7.10 -9.09 0.66
C LYS A 44 -5.94 -8.26 0.16
N ALA A 45 -5.92 -7.00 0.55
CA ALA A 45 -4.79 -6.10 0.32
C ALA A 45 -3.89 -6.00 1.56
N HIS A 46 -2.58 -5.91 1.31
CA HIS A 46 -1.53 -5.76 2.30
C HIS A 46 -0.63 -4.59 1.93
N LEU A 47 0.03 -4.01 2.94
CA LEU A 47 1.10 -3.03 2.76
C LEU A 47 2.47 -3.73 2.93
N PRO A 48 3.53 -3.23 2.29
CA PRO A 48 4.90 -3.65 2.59
C PRO A 48 5.16 -3.57 4.10
N GLY A 49 5.82 -4.58 4.65
CA GLY A 49 6.03 -4.74 6.10
C GLY A 49 4.94 -5.54 6.82
N CYS A 50 3.90 -6.00 6.13
CA CYS A 50 2.87 -6.83 6.74
C CYS A 50 3.44 -8.19 7.20
N ARG A 51 3.28 -8.51 8.49
CA ARG A 51 3.75 -9.78 9.08
C ARG A 51 2.91 -11.01 8.70
N HIS A 52 1.82 -10.83 7.93
CA HIS A 52 0.97 -11.94 7.48
C HIS A 52 1.38 -12.52 6.13
N ILE A 53 2.31 -11.87 5.44
CA ILE A 53 2.81 -12.31 4.14
C ILE A 53 4.33 -12.35 4.20
N GLU A 54 4.89 -13.37 3.56
CA GLU A 54 6.33 -13.48 3.40
C GLU A 54 6.74 -12.70 2.13
N PRO A 55 7.74 -11.81 2.17
CA PRO A 55 8.07 -10.96 1.03
C PRO A 55 8.60 -11.76 -0.16
N ALA A 56 9.29 -12.87 0.11
CA ALA A 56 9.74 -13.83 -0.89
C ALA A 56 8.58 -14.53 -1.63
N ASP A 57 7.39 -14.59 -1.01
CA ASP A 57 6.21 -15.20 -1.62
C ASP A 57 5.40 -14.23 -2.47
N VAL A 58 5.68 -12.92 -2.41
CA VAL A 58 4.98 -11.90 -3.19
C VAL A 58 5.43 -11.94 -4.66
N ARG A 59 4.96 -12.98 -5.37
CA ARG A 59 5.24 -13.26 -6.77
C ARG A 59 4.03 -13.91 -7.46
N PRO A 60 3.96 -13.88 -8.79
CA PRO A 60 2.98 -14.67 -9.54
C PRO A 60 3.15 -16.18 -9.27
N PRO A 61 2.07 -16.97 -9.39
CA PRO A 61 0.69 -16.57 -9.70
C PRO A 61 -0.12 -16.18 -8.45
N HIS A 62 0.44 -16.27 -7.25
CA HIS A 62 -0.30 -16.12 -5.99
C HIS A 62 -0.58 -14.67 -5.64
N TYR A 63 0.32 -13.76 -5.99
CA TYR A 63 0.21 -12.34 -5.66
C TYR A 63 0.23 -11.47 -6.91
N GLY A 64 -0.51 -10.37 -6.82
CA GLY A 64 -0.34 -9.19 -7.65
C GLY A 64 -0.04 -7.98 -6.78
N TRP A 65 0.31 -6.85 -7.38
CA TRP A 65 0.51 -5.61 -6.64
C TRP A 65 0.24 -4.39 -7.51
N VAL A 66 0.08 -3.25 -6.86
CA VAL A 66 -0.02 -1.92 -7.46
C VAL A 66 1.11 -1.08 -6.87
N PRO A 67 2.19 -0.78 -7.62
CA PRO A 67 3.37 -0.11 -7.08
C PRO A 67 3.14 1.38 -6.77
N ALA A 68 2.26 2.03 -7.52
CA ALA A 68 1.90 3.43 -7.37
C ALA A 68 0.37 3.59 -7.46
N PRO A 69 -0.37 3.22 -6.41
CA PRO A 69 -1.82 3.35 -6.40
C PRO A 69 -2.23 4.82 -6.29
N SER A 70 -3.41 5.16 -6.81
CA SER A 70 -3.96 6.51 -6.69
C SER A 70 -4.09 6.94 -5.23
N ALA A 71 -3.97 8.24 -4.96
CA ALA A 71 -4.13 8.78 -3.62
C ALA A 71 -5.46 8.30 -2.98
N GLY A 72 -5.37 7.80 -1.76
CA GLY A 72 -6.51 7.26 -1.02
C GLY A 72 -7.04 5.90 -1.49
N ALA A 73 -6.43 5.23 -2.49
CA ALA A 73 -6.86 3.91 -2.96
C ALA A 73 -6.96 2.88 -1.83
N TRP A 74 -5.98 2.86 -0.91
CA TRP A 74 -6.06 2.01 0.29
C TRP A 74 -7.32 2.29 1.12
N ARG A 75 -7.61 3.58 1.39
CA ARG A 75 -8.74 3.99 2.24
C ARG A 75 -10.10 3.66 1.62
N ARG A 76 -10.21 3.72 0.29
CA ARG A 76 -11.45 3.41 -0.44
C ARG A 76 -11.67 1.92 -0.63
N LEU A 77 -10.61 1.12 -0.53
CA LEU A 77 -10.66 -0.31 -0.77
C LEU A 77 -11.79 -0.99 0.02
N SER A 78 -12.75 -1.49 -0.75
CA SER A 78 -13.98 -2.11 -0.27
C SER A 78 -14.55 -3.02 -1.35
N PRO A 79 -15.58 -3.83 -1.05
CA PRO A 79 -16.27 -4.61 -2.08
C PRO A 79 -16.87 -3.76 -3.20
N SER A 80 -17.24 -2.49 -2.91
CA SER A 80 -17.79 -1.54 -3.89
C SER A 80 -16.74 -0.78 -4.69
N ASP A 81 -15.51 -0.64 -4.16
CA ASP A 81 -14.35 -0.03 -4.82
C ASP A 81 -13.16 -1.01 -4.73
N PRO A 82 -13.18 -2.10 -5.53
CA PRO A 82 -12.13 -3.10 -5.50
C PRO A 82 -10.83 -2.58 -6.14
N LEU A 83 -9.69 -3.06 -5.65
CA LEU A 83 -8.38 -2.73 -6.22
C LEU A 83 -7.85 -3.92 -7.01
N ARG A 84 -7.69 -3.73 -8.32
CA ARG A 84 -7.05 -4.70 -9.22
C ARG A 84 -5.54 -4.51 -9.26
N ALA A 85 -4.80 -5.61 -9.21
CA ALA A 85 -3.36 -5.60 -9.39
C ALA A 85 -2.97 -5.16 -10.81
N THR A 86 -1.91 -4.36 -10.92
CA THR A 86 -1.36 -3.92 -12.21
C THR A 86 -0.06 -4.62 -12.55
N HIS A 87 0.58 -5.25 -11.57
CA HIS A 87 1.83 -5.99 -11.70
C HIS A 87 1.72 -7.35 -11.01
N GLY A 88 2.65 -8.24 -11.32
CA GLY A 88 2.61 -9.63 -10.86
C GLY A 88 1.46 -10.38 -11.54
N ASN A 89 0.63 -11.08 -10.74
CA ASN A 89 -0.62 -11.61 -11.27
C ASN A 89 -1.69 -10.50 -11.32
N THR A 90 -1.96 -9.99 -12.53
CA THR A 90 -2.95 -8.92 -12.74
C THR A 90 -4.40 -9.38 -12.63
N GLU A 91 -4.68 -10.69 -12.58
CA GLU A 91 -6.02 -11.23 -12.31
C GLU A 91 -6.42 -11.09 -10.83
N ARG A 92 -5.48 -10.68 -9.97
CA ARG A 92 -5.75 -10.49 -8.54
C ARG A 92 -6.51 -9.20 -8.29
N VAL A 93 -7.56 -9.31 -7.50
CA VAL A 93 -8.42 -8.21 -7.09
C VAL A 93 -8.59 -8.27 -5.58
N ALA A 94 -8.28 -7.18 -4.88
CA ALA A 94 -8.60 -7.02 -3.47
C ALA A 94 -9.93 -6.30 -3.30
N VAL A 95 -10.73 -6.76 -2.35
CA VAL A 95 -12.01 -6.15 -1.93
C VAL A 95 -11.98 -5.74 -0.47
N SER A 96 -10.93 -6.09 0.26
CA SER A 96 -10.80 -5.81 1.68
C SER A 96 -9.35 -5.58 2.06
N ARG A 97 -9.15 -4.84 3.15
CA ARG A 97 -7.83 -4.57 3.73
C ARG A 97 -7.46 -5.63 4.74
N CYS A 98 -6.18 -5.94 4.85
CA CYS A 98 -5.65 -6.65 6.00
C CYS A 98 -5.89 -5.82 7.27
N MET A 99 -6.53 -6.41 8.28
CA MET A 99 -6.91 -5.71 9.51
C MET A 99 -5.70 -5.10 10.25
N SER A 100 -4.57 -5.82 10.33
CA SER A 100 -3.37 -5.29 10.98
C SER A 100 -2.71 -4.17 10.18
N CYS A 101 -2.72 -4.25 8.84
CA CYS A 101 -2.24 -3.13 8.02
C CYS A 101 -3.14 -1.91 8.17
N ASP A 102 -4.45 -2.12 8.29
CA ASP A 102 -5.40 -1.02 8.44
C ASP A 102 -5.27 -0.31 9.78
N ALA A 103 -5.06 -1.07 10.86
CA ALA A 103 -4.85 -0.52 12.20
C ALA A 103 -3.50 0.19 12.40
N SER A 104 -2.54 0.01 11.48
CA SER A 104 -1.19 0.57 11.58
C SER A 104 -1.00 1.88 10.81
N GLN A 105 -2.08 2.46 10.27
CA GLN A 105 -2.04 3.74 9.54
C GLN A 105 -2.41 4.94 10.40
#